data_AF-A0A957RCE7-F1
#
_entry.id   AF-A0A957RCE7-F1
#
_cell.length_a   1.000
_cell.length_b   1.000
_cell.length_c   1.000
_cell.angle_alpha   90.00
_cell.angle_beta   90.00
_cell.angle_gamma   90.00
#
_symmetry.space_group_name_H-M   'P 1'
#
loop_
_entity.id
_entity.type
_entity.pdbx_description
1 polymer ?
#
loop_
_entity_poly.entity_id
_entity_poly.type
_entity_poly.pdbx_seq_one_letter_code
_entity_poly.pdbx_strand_id
1 'polypeptide(L)' 'CAILTNLSAQIEEMAVEAALTGNRRLVYQAVANDPLSAAVLSLAEIQQMVDDLFAVNEPYLPQFQTA' A
#
# COMPACT_ATOMS: atom_id res chain seq x y z
N CYS A 1 3.99 22.42 -8.97
CA CYS A 1 4.06 20.97 -8.65
C CYS A 1 3.19 20.54 -7.46
N ALA A 2 2.25 21.35 -6.97
CA ALA A 2 1.45 21.01 -5.78
C ALA A 2 0.61 19.73 -5.91
N ILE A 3 0.09 19.43 -7.10
CA ILE A 3 -0.76 18.26 -7.34
C ILE A 3 0.01 16.95 -7.13
N LEU A 4 1.22 16.83 -7.70
CA LEU A 4 2.03 15.63 -7.57
C LEU A 4 2.54 15.44 -6.14
N THR A 5 2.95 16.52 -5.48
CA THR A 5 3.36 16.48 -4.06
C THR A 5 2.21 16.04 -3.16
N ASN A 6 0.99 16.56 -3.38
CA ASN A 6 -0.18 16.15 -2.61
C ASN A 6 -0.58 14.70 -2.88
N LEU A 7 -0.38 14.19 -4.09
CA LEU A 7 -0.64 12.78 -4.40
C LEU A 7 0.33 11.88 -3.64
N SER A 8 1.64 12.17 -3.70
CA SER A 8 2.65 11.41 -2.95
C SER A 8 2.39 11.45 -1.44
N ALA A 9 2.07 12.62 -0.89
CA ALA A 9 1.75 12.77 0.53
C ALA A 9 0.54 11.91 0.94
N GLN A 10 -0.52 11.88 0.14
CA GLN A 10 -1.70 11.06 0.42
C GLN A 10 -1.40 9.55 0.38
N ILE A 11 -0.51 9.11 -0.53
CA ILE A 11 -0.07 7.70 -0.58
C ILE A 11 0.66 7.32 0.71
N GLU A 12 1.56 8.20 1.18
CA GLU A 12 2.30 8.00 2.42
C GLU A 12 1.37 8.03 3.65
N GLU A 13 0.41 8.95 3.70
CA GLU A 13 -0.60 9.02 4.76
C GLU A 13 -1.43 7.73 4.84
N MET A 14 -1.90 7.19 3.71
CA MET A 14 -2.63 5.92 3.68
C MET A 14 -1.76 4.75 4.18
N ALA A 15 -0.46 4.72 3.84
CA ALA A 15 0.45 3.69 4.30
C ALA A 15 0.68 3.77 5.83
N VAL A 16 0.81 4.98 6.37
CA VAL A 16 0.94 5.21 7.81
C VAL A 16 -0.35 4.82 8.54
N GLU A 17 -1.51 5.22 8.03
CA GLU A 17 -2.80 4.84 8.60
C GLU A 17 -2.98 3.32 8.60
N ALA A 18 -2.59 2.65 7.50
CA ALA A 18 -2.59 1.19 7.44
C ALA A 18 -1.70 0.56 8.50
N ALA A 19 -0.50 1.11 8.72
CA ALA A 19 0.43 0.62 9.74
C ALA A 19 -0.07 0.86 11.16
N LEU A 20 -0.82 1.94 11.42
CA LEU A 20 -1.40 2.21 12.74
C LEU A 20 -2.66 1.37 13.02
N THR A 21 -3.45 1.09 11.99
CA THR A 21 -4.74 0.39 12.11
C THR A 21 -4.66 -1.11 11.84
N GLY A 22 -3.55 -1.60 11.28
CA GLY A 22 -3.40 -2.98 10.80
C GLY A 22 -4.23 -3.29 9.55
N ASN A 23 -4.71 -2.27 8.85
CA ASN A 23 -5.62 -2.45 7.72
C ASN A 23 -4.86 -2.73 6.42
N ARG A 24 -4.79 -4.01 6.03
CA ARG A 24 -4.16 -4.45 4.77
C ARG A 24 -4.78 -3.82 3.52
N ARG A 25 -6.09 -3.50 3.54
CA ARG A 25 -6.78 -2.90 2.38
C ARG A 25 -6.27 -1.48 2.09
N LEU A 26 -5.90 -0.72 3.12
CA LEU A 26 -5.32 0.61 2.95
C LEU A 26 -3.95 0.55 2.26
N VAL A 27 -3.14 -0.46 2.55
CA VAL A 27 -1.86 -0.67 1.84
C VAL A 27 -2.10 -0.96 0.36
N TYR A 28 -3.07 -1.84 0.04
CA TYR A 28 -3.46 -2.07 -1.35
C TYR A 28 -3.90 -0.79 -2.06
N GLN A 29 -4.71 0.05 -1.40
CA GLN A 29 -5.15 1.32 -1.97
C GLN A 29 -3.98 2.30 -2.16
N ALA A 30 -3.03 2.35 -1.24
CA ALA A 30 -1.82 3.16 -1.38
C ALA A 30 -1.01 2.75 -2.62
N VAL A 31 -0.77 1.45 -2.80
CA VAL A 31 -0.02 0.92 -3.95
C VAL A 31 -0.81 1.07 -5.25
N ALA A 32 -2.14 0.93 -5.22
CA ALA A 32 -2.98 1.15 -6.40
C ALA A 32 -3.00 2.61 -6.87
N ASN A 33 -2.78 3.57 -5.96
CA ASN A 33 -2.69 5.00 -6.28
C ASN A 33 -1.27 5.46 -6.63
N ASP A 34 -0.26 4.61 -6.45
CA ASP A 34 1.11 4.89 -6.87
C ASP A 34 1.20 4.95 -8.41
N PRO A 35 1.64 6.08 -9.01
CA PRO A 35 1.66 6.26 -10.46
C PRO A 35 2.51 5.22 -11.20
N LEU A 36 3.56 4.69 -10.59
CA LEU A 36 4.43 3.70 -11.23
C LEU A 36 3.77 2.33 -11.25
N SER A 37 3.17 1.92 -10.13
CA SER A 37 2.44 0.66 -10.00
C SER A 37 1.22 0.65 -10.92
N ALA A 38 0.42 1.71 -10.92
CA ALA A 38 -0.77 1.85 -11.75
C ALA A 38 -0.46 1.96 -13.26
N ALA A 39 0.75 2.38 -13.64
CA ALA A 39 1.14 2.46 -15.04
C ALA A 39 1.51 1.09 -15.66
N VAL A 40 1.88 0.12 -14.83
CA VAL A 40 2.45 -1.16 -15.29
C VAL A 40 1.53 -2.35 -14.97
N LEU A 41 0.80 -2.30 -13.87
CA LEU A 41 0.03 -3.43 -13.34
C LEU A 41 -1.48 -3.15 -13.36
N SER A 42 -2.27 -4.19 -13.58
CA SER A 42 -3.71 -4.18 -13.31
C SER A 42 -4.00 -4.21 -11.82
N LEU A 43 -5.21 -3.82 -11.41
CA LEU A 43 -5.62 -3.86 -10.01
C LEU A 43 -5.50 -5.26 -9.38
N ALA A 44 -5.74 -6.32 -10.16
CA ALA A 44 -5.59 -7.69 -9.70
C ALA A 44 -4.11 -8.05 -9.45
N GLU A 45 -3.21 -7.64 -10.35
CA GLU A 45 -1.77 -7.86 -10.19
C GLU A 45 -1.20 -7.04 -9.03
N ILE A 46 -1.69 -5.81 -8.81
CA ILE A 46 -1.31 -4.98 -7.66
C ILE A 46 -1.74 -5.68 -6.36
N GLN A 47 -2.95 -6.23 -6.31
CA GLN A 47 -3.42 -6.96 -5.14
C GLN A 47 -2.52 -8.18 -4.84
N GLN A 48 -2.19 -8.97 -5.87
CA GLN A 48 -1.30 -10.11 -5.72
C GLN A 48 0.09 -9.69 -5.24
N MET A 49 0.66 -8.65 -5.84
CA MET A 49 1.98 -8.11 -5.45
C MET A 49 1.99 -7.64 -4.00
N VAL A 50 0.92 -6.97 -3.54
CA VAL A 50 0.81 -6.54 -2.14
C VAL A 50 0.72 -7.73 -1.20
N ASP A 51 -0.04 -8.76 -1.55
CA ASP A 51 -0.14 -9.99 -0.75
C ASP A 51 1.21 -10.73 -0.66
N ASP A 52 1.96 -10.80 -1.77
CA ASP A 52 3.30 -11.38 -1.80
C ASP A 52 4.29 -10.58 -0.93
N LEU A 53 4.22 -9.24 -0.97
CA LEU A 53 5.03 -8.36 -0.13
C LEU A 53 4.69 -8.54 1.35
N PHE A 54 3.42 -8.72 1.70
CA PHE A 54 3.02 -9.02 3.08
C PHE A 54 3.58 -10.37 3.55
N ALA A 55 3.53 -11.41 2.72
CA ALA A 55 4.04 -12.72 3.07
C ALA A 55 5.57 -12.69 3.32
N VAL A 56 6.33 -11.98 2.48
CA VAL A 56 7.78 -11.86 2.65
C VAL A 56 8.15 -11.01 3.88
N ASN A 57 7.36 -9.97 4.18
CA ASN A 57 7.65 -9.04 5.27
C ASN A 57 6.92 -9.35 6.58
N GLU A 58 6.20 -10.48 6.65
CA GLU A 58 5.41 -10.89 7.83
C GLU A 58 6.18 -10.76 9.17
N PRO A 59 7.48 -11.16 9.27
CA PRO A 59 8.24 -11.02 10.52
C PRO A 59 8.46 -9.56 10.97
N TYR A 60 8.39 -8.61 10.03
CA TYR A 60 8.62 -7.18 10.27
C TYR A 60 7.34 -6.37 10.44
N LEU A 61 6.18 -7.01 10.24
CA LEU A 61 4.87 -6.39 10.17
C LEU A 61 3.90 -6.95 11.23
N PRO A 62 4.27 -6.94 12.53
CA PRO A 62 3.45 -7.52 13.60
C PRO A 62 2.04 -6.94 13.70
N GLN A 63 1.86 -5.67 13.32
CA GLN A 63 0.58 -4.98 13.31
C GLN A 63 -0.44 -5.55 12.30
N PHE A 64 0.01 -6.32 11.31
CA PHE A 64 -0.84 -6.89 10.26
C PHE A 64 -1.15 -8.39 10.47
N GLN A 65 -0.67 -9.01 11.56
CA GLN A 65 -0.83 -10.44 11.84
C GLN A 65 -2.20 -10.83 12.43
N THR A 66 -3.00 -9.84 12.87
CA THR A 66 -4.24 -10.09 13.65
C THR A 66 -5.53 -9.75 12.87
N ALA A 67 -5.44 -9.44 11.57
CA ALA A 67 -6.59 -9.09 10.73
C ALA A 67 -7.02 -10.26 9.82
#